data_AF-A0AAW9IUP3-F1
#
_entry.id   AF-A0AAW9IUP3-F1
#
_cell.length_a   1.000
_cell.length_b   1.000
_cell.length_c   1.000
_cell.angle_alpha   90.00
_cell.angle_beta   90.00
_cell.angle_gamma   90.00
#
_symmetry.space_group_name_H-M   'P 1'
#
loop_
_entity.id
_entity.type
_entity.pdbx_description
1 polymer ?
#
loop_
_entity_poly.entity_id
_entity_poly.type
_entity_poly.pdbx_seq_one_letter_code
_entity_poly.pdbx_strand_id
1 'polypeptide(L)'
;MNRQEIKAVIFDMDGVLVDSEPVYFEIERYLFSYFNVNVSKEQHQAFVGTSIEDMWEKIIKDNNLKENKEVIVDYHKNYVIKHMEMLSKLSLTKNVKELLEDLKRKGIKIGLASSSTKQLIDIILNKLNIRDFFQAIVSG
;
A
#
# COMPACT_ATOMS: atom_id res chain seq x y z
N MET A 1 -20.51 9.56 31.12
CA MET A 1 -20.64 8.69 29.94
C MET A 1 -19.77 7.45 30.17
N ASN A 2 -20.37 6.26 30.31
CA ASN A 2 -19.60 5.02 30.28
C ASN A 2 -19.15 4.77 28.83
N ARG A 3 -17.88 5.07 28.52
CA ARG A 3 -17.30 4.59 27.27
C ARG A 3 -17.16 3.08 27.39
N GLN A 4 -17.73 2.34 26.45
CA GLN A 4 -17.46 0.91 26.34
C GLN A 4 -15.95 0.70 26.17
N GLU A 5 -15.42 -0.28 26.89
CA GLU A 5 -14.02 -0.66 26.83
C GLU A 5 -13.69 -1.22 25.44
N ILE A 6 -12.71 -0.61 24.76
CA ILE A 6 -12.27 -1.04 23.43
C ILE A 6 -11.52 -2.36 23.59
N LYS A 7 -12.04 -3.44 22.98
CA LYS A 7 -11.43 -4.77 23.03
C LYS A 7 -10.44 -5.04 21.90
N ALA A 8 -10.62 -4.35 20.77
CA ALA A 8 -9.79 -4.52 19.58
C ALA A 8 -9.76 -3.25 18.71
N VAL A 9 -8.69 -3.11 17.93
CA VAL A 9 -8.53 -2.10 16.87
C VAL A 9 -8.13 -2.83 15.59
N ILE A 10 -8.75 -2.45 14.46
CA ILE A 10 -8.38 -2.94 13.13
C ILE A 10 -7.74 -1.77 12.38
N PHE A 11 -6.55 -2.00 11.85
CA PHE A 11 -5.82 -1.04 11.03
C PHE A 11 -5.93 -1.40 9.56
N ASP A 12 -5.98 -0.37 8.72
CA ASP A 12 -5.55 -0.47 7.33
C ASP A 12 -4.02 -0.36 7.24
N MET A 13 -3.42 -0.76 6.13
CA MET A 13 -1.96 -0.76 5.93
C MET A 13 -1.47 0.52 5.26
N ASP A 14 -1.83 0.72 4.00
CA ASP A 14 -1.30 1.76 3.12
C ASP A 14 -1.87 3.13 3.51
N GLY A 15 -1.00 4.13 3.69
CA GLY A 15 -1.39 5.47 4.16
C GLY A 15 -1.83 5.55 5.63
N VAL A 16 -1.99 4.41 6.32
CA VAL A 16 -2.39 4.36 7.74
C VAL A 16 -1.24 3.86 8.62
N LEU A 17 -0.81 2.61 8.46
CA LEU A 17 0.34 2.08 9.19
C LEU A 17 1.65 2.50 8.54
N VAL A 18 1.67 2.55 7.21
CA VAL A 18 2.85 2.74 6.40
C VAL A 18 2.69 4.01 5.58
N ASP A 19 3.73 4.84 5.58
CA ASP A 19 3.84 5.98 4.67
C ASP A 19 4.29 5.46 3.29
N SER A 20 3.40 4.75 2.60
CA SER A 20 3.67 4.06 1.35
C SER A 20 3.44 4.92 0.11
N GLU A 21 2.74 6.05 0.23
CA GLU A 21 2.44 6.94 -0.91
C GLU A 21 3.70 7.40 -1.67
N PRO A 22 4.81 7.82 -1.01
CA PRO A 22 6.01 8.21 -1.74
C PRO A 22 6.60 7.07 -2.57
N VAL A 23 6.51 5.84 -2.07
CA VAL A 23 7.04 4.65 -2.75
C VAL A 23 6.19 4.28 -3.96
N TYR A 24 4.86 4.29 -3.82
CA TYR A 24 3.96 4.07 -4.96
C TYR A 24 4.15 5.16 -6.03
N PHE A 25 4.32 6.41 -5.61
CA PHE A 25 4.59 7.51 -6.54
C PHE A 25 5.87 7.27 -7.37
N GLU A 26 6.94 6.79 -6.74
CA GLU A 26 8.19 6.43 -7.43
C GLU A 26 8.01 5.25 -8.39
N ILE A 27 7.30 4.21 -7.95
CA ILE A 27 6.99 3.03 -8.78
C ILE A 27 6.19 3.43 -10.02
N GLU A 28 5.11 4.18 -9.84
CA GLU A 28 4.21 4.57 -10.92
C GLU A 28 4.91 5.47 -11.92
N ARG A 29 5.71 6.43 -11.45
CA ARG A 29 6.56 7.25 -12.33
C ARG A 29 7.53 6.42 -13.17
N TYR A 30 8.15 5.40 -12.58
CA TYR A 30 9.01 4.49 -13.33
C TYR A 30 8.21 3.74 -14.40
N LEU A 31 7.04 3.22 -14.04
CA LEU A 31 6.21 2.45 -14.96
C LEU A 31 5.64 3.29 -16.10
N PHE A 32 5.20 4.53 -15.83
CA PHE A 32 4.78 5.45 -16.88
C PHE A 32 5.91 5.67 -17.89
N SER A 33 7.12 5.94 -17.42
CA SER A 33 8.31 6.06 -18.28
C SER A 33 8.60 4.76 -19.06
N TYR A 34 8.52 3.59 -18.38
CA TYR A 34 8.76 2.28 -18.98
C TYR A 34 7.80 1.98 -20.15
N PHE A 35 6.54 2.39 -20.04
CA PHE A 35 5.52 2.26 -21.09
C PHE A 35 5.47 3.47 -22.04
N ASN A 36 6.47 4.36 -22.00
CA ASN A 36 6.55 5.58 -22.82
C ASN A 36 5.35 6.52 -22.67
N VAL A 37 4.75 6.55 -21.47
CA VAL A 37 3.67 7.46 -21.09
C VAL A 37 4.24 8.63 -20.31
N ASN A 38 3.84 9.85 -20.70
CA ASN A 38 4.15 11.03 -19.91
C ASN A 38 2.91 11.45 -19.11
N VAL A 39 2.89 11.10 -17.82
CA VAL A 39 1.83 11.48 -16.88
C VAL A 39 2.31 12.69 -16.08
N SER A 40 1.60 13.81 -16.18
CA SER A 40 1.89 15.00 -15.37
C SER A 40 1.61 14.73 -13.89
N LYS A 41 2.17 15.56 -13.00
CA LYS A 41 1.92 15.43 -11.56
C LYS A 41 0.43 15.59 -11.23
N GLU A 42 -0.26 16.49 -11.93
CA GLU A 42 -1.69 16.76 -11.75
C GLU A 42 -2.53 15.58 -12.23
N GLN A 43 -2.16 14.96 -13.36
CA GLN A 43 -2.81 13.73 -13.83
C GLN A 43 -2.59 12.58 -12.85
N HIS A 44 -1.38 12.45 -12.33
CA HIS A 44 -1.05 11.43 -11.33
C HIS A 44 -1.87 11.62 -10.04
N GLN A 45 -1.99 12.87 -9.55
CA GLN A 45 -2.84 13.18 -8.40
C GLN A 45 -4.30 12.80 -8.61
N ALA A 46 -4.81 12.87 -9.83
CA ALA A 46 -6.18 12.45 -10.14
C ALA A 46 -6.40 10.92 -10.05
N PHE A 47 -5.33 10.13 -10.03
CA PHE A 47 -5.40 8.67 -9.84
C PHE A 47 -5.29 8.24 -8.36
N VAL A 48 -4.94 9.15 -7.46
CA VAL A 48 -4.84 8.84 -6.02
C VAL A 48 -6.19 8.35 -5.51
N GLY A 49 -6.20 7.16 -4.91
CA GLY A 49 -7.41 6.50 -4.40
C GLY A 49 -8.21 5.71 -5.45
N THR A 50 -7.75 5.63 -6.70
CA THR A 50 -8.34 4.77 -7.73
C THR A 50 -7.67 3.39 -7.75
N SER A 51 -8.32 2.39 -8.37
CA SER A 51 -7.70 1.08 -8.56
C SER A 51 -6.59 1.14 -9.62
N ILE A 52 -5.63 0.23 -9.54
CA ILE A 52 -4.56 0.09 -10.54
C ILE A 52 -5.18 -0.17 -11.92
N GLU A 53 -6.25 -0.95 -11.96
CA GLU A 53 -7.01 -1.28 -13.16
C GLU A 53 -7.64 -0.04 -13.80
N ASP A 54 -8.31 0.81 -13.01
CA ASP A 54 -8.96 2.03 -13.50
C ASP A 54 -7.92 3.07 -13.96
N MET A 55 -6.82 3.20 -13.22
CA MET A 55 -5.71 4.08 -13.58
C MET A 55 -5.15 3.69 -14.94
N TRP A 56 -4.77 2.42 -15.12
CA TRP A 56 -4.19 1.96 -16.38
C TRP A 56 -5.20 1.97 -17.53
N GLU A 57 -6.48 1.67 -17.28
CA GLU A 57 -7.53 1.81 -18.29
C GLU A 57 -7.62 3.23 -18.84
N LYS A 58 -7.60 4.23 -17.95
CA LYS A 58 -7.60 5.64 -18.33
C LYS A 58 -6.31 6.03 -19.07
N ILE A 59 -5.15 5.60 -18.59
CA ILE A 59 -3.86 5.91 -19.23
C ILE A 59 -3.78 5.31 -20.64
N ILE A 60 -4.16 4.04 -20.80
CA ILE A 60 -4.17 3.34 -22.09
C ILE A 60 -5.05 4.11 -23.08
N LYS A 61 -6.26 4.50 -22.64
CA LYS A 61 -7.21 5.25 -23.46
C LYS A 61 -6.69 6.64 -23.84
N ASP A 62 -6.17 7.39 -22.87
CA ASP A 62 -5.72 8.77 -23.09
C ASP A 62 -4.44 8.85 -23.95
N ASN A 63 -3.63 7.80 -23.96
CA ASN A 63 -2.35 7.74 -24.70
C ASN A 63 -2.36 6.82 -25.93
N ASN A 64 -3.50 6.18 -26.24
CA ASN A 64 -3.63 5.18 -27.31
C ASN A 64 -2.55 4.08 -27.26
N LEU A 65 -2.27 3.57 -26.06
CA LEU A 65 -1.35 2.45 -25.88
C LEU A 65 -1.88 1.20 -26.59
N LYS A 66 -0.98 0.42 -27.19
CA LYS A 66 -1.33 -0.81 -27.92
C LYS A 66 -1.23 -2.05 -27.05
N GLU A 67 -0.56 -1.91 -25.92
CA GLU A 67 -0.35 -2.92 -24.91
C GLU A 67 -1.69 -3.35 -24.30
N ASN A 68 -1.77 -4.65 -23.98
CA ASN A 68 -2.94 -5.21 -23.32
C ASN A 68 -2.99 -4.75 -21.85
N LYS A 69 -4.18 -4.33 -21.39
CA LYS A 69 -4.40 -3.82 -20.02
C LYS A 69 -3.99 -4.84 -18.97
N GLU A 70 -4.40 -6.09 -19.12
CA GLU A 70 -4.11 -7.15 -18.16
C GLU A 70 -2.59 -7.37 -18.03
N VAL A 71 -1.85 -7.36 -19.15
CA VAL A 71 -0.38 -7.46 -19.15
C VAL A 71 0.29 -6.31 -18.40
N ILE A 72 -0.18 -5.07 -18.58
CA ILE A 72 0.35 -3.91 -17.87
C ILE A 72 0.06 -4.01 -16.36
N VAL A 73 -1.17 -4.34 -16.00
CA VAL A 73 -1.59 -4.46 -14.59
C VAL A 73 -0.79 -5.56 -13.88
N ASP A 74 -0.60 -6.71 -14.52
CA ASP A 74 0.21 -7.80 -13.98
C ASP A 74 1.68 -7.39 -13.84
N TYR A 75 2.23 -6.67 -14.82
CA TYR A 75 3.59 -6.14 -14.72
C TYR A 75 3.72 -5.14 -13.56
N HIS A 76 2.75 -4.24 -13.39
CA HIS A 76 2.71 -3.29 -12.28
C HIS A 76 2.70 -4.03 -10.93
N LYS A 77 1.77 -4.96 -10.73
CA LYS A 77 1.65 -5.74 -9.47
C LYS A 77 2.95 -6.47 -9.13
N ASN A 78 3.58 -7.12 -10.11
CA ASN A 78 4.85 -7.81 -9.92
C ASN A 78 6.01 -6.84 -9.62
N TYR A 79 6.01 -5.67 -10.26
CA TYR A 79 7.02 -4.65 -10.03
C TYR A 79 6.92 -4.05 -8.63
N VAL A 80 5.70 -3.82 -8.11
CA VAL A 80 5.49 -3.36 -6.71
C VAL A 80 6.12 -4.33 -5.72
N ILE A 81 5.84 -5.63 -5.86
CA ILE A 81 6.39 -6.67 -4.96
C ILE A 81 7.93 -6.63 -4.98
N LYS A 82 8.53 -6.70 -6.17
CA LYS A 82 10.00 -6.68 -6.34
C LYS A 82 10.61 -5.40 -5.80
N HIS A 83 9.99 -4.26 -6.07
CA HIS A 83 10.47 -2.97 -5.61
C HIS A 83 10.45 -2.89 -4.08
N MET A 84 9.36 -3.32 -3.46
CA MET A 84 9.20 -3.35 -1.99
C MET A 84 10.19 -4.31 -1.33
N GLU A 85 10.52 -5.45 -1.94
CA GLU A 85 11.57 -6.36 -1.44
C GLU A 85 12.95 -5.68 -1.42
N MET A 86 13.31 -5.00 -2.52
CA MET A 86 14.60 -4.34 -2.70
C MET A 86 14.73 -3.02 -1.94
N LEU A 87 13.62 -2.36 -1.63
CA LEU A 87 13.61 -1.03 -1.03
C LEU A 87 14.35 -1.02 0.31
N SER A 88 15.42 -0.24 0.44
CA SER A 88 16.27 -0.28 1.64
C SER A 88 15.59 0.31 2.89
N LYS A 89 14.70 1.29 2.71
CA LYS A 89 13.99 1.97 3.79
C LYS A 89 12.53 2.16 3.44
N LEU A 90 11.66 1.66 4.32
CA LEU A 90 10.24 1.92 4.35
C LEU A 90 9.92 2.51 5.72
N SER A 91 9.00 3.46 5.79
CA SER A 91 8.70 4.21 7.02
C SER A 91 7.29 3.88 7.50
N LEU A 92 7.15 3.74 8.82
CA LEU A 92 5.84 3.78 9.46
C LEU A 92 5.31 5.21 9.43
N THR A 93 3.99 5.36 9.36
CA THR A 93 3.35 6.64 9.62
C THR A 93 3.70 7.11 11.03
N LYS A 94 3.81 8.43 11.21
CA LYS A 94 4.23 9.05 12.47
C LYS A 94 3.39 8.53 13.65
N ASN A 95 4.06 8.17 14.74
CA ASN A 95 3.48 7.66 16.00
C ASN A 95 2.80 6.27 15.92
N VAL A 96 2.82 5.59 14.77
CA VAL A 96 2.17 4.27 14.65
C VAL A 96 2.84 3.24 15.55
N LYS A 97 4.17 3.24 15.63
CA LYS A 97 4.89 2.27 16.45
C LYS A 97 4.52 2.41 17.92
N GLU A 98 4.54 3.63 18.43
CA GLU A 98 4.18 3.99 19.80
C GLU A 98 2.73 3.60 20.09
N LEU A 99 1.81 3.82 19.13
CA LEU A 99 0.43 3.40 19.26
C LEU A 99 0.29 1.87 19.34
N LEU A 100 0.98 1.12 18.49
CA LEU A 100 0.94 -0.35 18.50
C LEU A 100 1.47 -0.90 19.83
N GLU A 101 2.56 -0.33 20.35
CA GLU A 101 3.12 -0.67 21.66
C GLU A 101 2.15 -0.36 22.81
N ASP A 102 1.48 0.79 22.76
CA ASP A 102 0.48 1.19 23.75
C ASP A 102 -0.75 0.29 23.76
N LEU A 103 -1.26 -0.08 22.58
CA LEU A 103 -2.39 -1.01 22.44
C LEU A 103 -2.03 -2.39 23.00
N LYS A 104 -0.82 -2.89 22.66
CA LYS A 104 -0.30 -4.15 23.19
C LYS A 104 -0.17 -4.11 24.71
N ARG A 105 0.38 -3.03 25.28
CA ARG A 105 0.52 -2.84 26.74
C ARG A 105 -0.82 -2.83 27.46
N LYS A 106 -1.88 -2.31 26.82
CA LYS A 106 -3.25 -2.29 27.34
C LYS A 106 -4.01 -3.61 27.14
N GLY A 107 -3.40 -4.62 26.52
CA GLY A 107 -4.09 -5.89 26.22
C GLY A 107 -5.18 -5.77 25.15
N ILE A 108 -5.18 -4.69 24.36
CA ILE A 108 -6.12 -4.49 23.27
C ILE A 108 -5.64 -5.28 22.05
N LYS A 109 -6.53 -6.07 21.45
CA LYS A 109 -6.20 -6.85 20.24
C LYS A 109 -6.03 -5.95 19.03
N ILE A 110 -5.09 -6.28 18.16
CA ILE A 110 -4.76 -5.54 16.95
C ILE A 110 -4.95 -6.46 15.74
N GLY A 111 -5.80 -6.02 14.81
CA GLY A 111 -6.00 -6.65 13.51
C GLY A 111 -5.48 -5.77 12.38
N LEU A 112 -5.11 -6.39 11.26
CA LEU A 112 -4.81 -5.73 10.00
C LEU A 112 -5.82 -6.19 8.95
N ALA A 113 -6.37 -5.25 8.19
CA ALA A 113 -7.18 -5.51 7.00
C ALA A 113 -6.67 -4.62 5.88
N SER A 114 -6.20 -5.20 4.77
CA SER A 114 -5.65 -4.45 3.64
C SER A 114 -6.11 -5.07 2.33
N SER A 115 -6.30 -4.24 1.30
CA SER A 115 -6.55 -4.68 -0.09
C SER A 115 -5.30 -5.22 -0.78
N SER A 116 -4.12 -5.07 -0.16
CA SER A 116 -2.87 -5.61 -0.67
C SER A 116 -2.83 -7.13 -0.59
N THR A 117 -2.08 -7.76 -1.51
CA THR A 117 -1.88 -9.21 -1.49
C THR A 117 -1.16 -9.64 -0.21
N LYS A 118 -1.41 -10.87 0.24
CA LYS A 118 -0.73 -11.44 1.42
C LYS A 118 0.80 -11.35 1.33
N GLN A 119 1.36 -11.61 0.15
CA GLN A 119 2.81 -11.52 -0.07
C GLN A 119 3.35 -10.11 0.23
N LEU A 120 2.69 -9.09 -0.31
CA LEU A 120 3.09 -7.69 -0.10
C LEU A 120 2.97 -7.29 1.37
N ILE A 121 1.88 -7.70 2.03
CA ILE A 121 1.68 -7.47 3.47
C ILE A 121 2.84 -8.09 4.27
N ASP A 122 3.18 -9.36 4.02
CA ASP A 122 4.24 -10.05 4.74
C ASP A 122 5.61 -9.38 4.55
N ILE A 123 5.94 -8.93 3.32
CA ILE A 123 7.17 -8.17 3.03
C ILE A 123 7.24 -6.90 3.88
N ILE A 124 6.17 -6.11 3.88
CA ILE A 124 6.10 -4.82 4.56
C ILE A 124 6.18 -5.00 6.09
N LEU A 125 5.37 -5.89 6.67
CA LEU A 125 5.35 -6.10 8.12
C LEU A 125 6.68 -6.61 8.65
N ASN A 126 7.36 -7.48 7.89
CA ASN A 126 8.68 -7.99 8.25
C ASN A 126 9.75 -6.90 8.13
N LYS A 127 9.76 -6.13 7.04
CA LYS A 127 10.71 -5.03 6.84
C LYS A 127 10.59 -3.97 7.94
N LEU A 128 9.38 -3.71 8.43
CA LEU A 128 9.11 -2.75 9.49
C LEU A 128 9.21 -3.35 10.91
N ASN A 129 9.42 -4.67 11.03
CA ASN A 129 9.46 -5.41 12.31
C ASN A 129 8.20 -5.19 13.18
N ILE A 130 7.03 -5.19 12.55
CA ILE A 130 5.74 -4.97 13.25
C ILE A 130 4.78 -6.17 13.15
N ARG A 131 5.18 -7.27 12.51
CA ARG A 131 4.32 -8.44 12.31
C ARG A 131 3.73 -9.00 13.61
N ASP A 132 4.48 -8.93 14.70
CA ASP A 132 4.14 -9.51 16.00
C ASP A 132 3.10 -8.70 16.80
N PHE A 133 2.73 -7.51 16.32
CA PHE A 133 1.64 -6.75 16.94
C PHE A 133 0.25 -7.32 16.58
N PHE A 134 0.13 -7.99 15.42
CA PHE A 134 -1.16 -8.35 14.83
C PHE A 134 -1.58 -9.79 15.16
N GLN A 135 -2.76 -9.96 15.77
CA GLN A 135 -3.36 -11.27 16.02
C GLN A 135 -4.17 -11.81 14.84
N ALA A 136 -4.61 -10.93 13.94
CA ALA A 136 -5.31 -11.30 12.72
C ALA A 136 -4.84 -10.39 11.58
N ILE A 137 -4.66 -10.99 10.40
CA ILE A 137 -4.31 -10.29 9.17
C ILE A 137 -5.26 -10.80 8.09
N VAL A 138 -5.95 -9.89 7.41
CA VAL A 138 -6.82 -10.17 6.28
C VAL A 138 -6.29 -9.40 5.07
N SER A 139 -6.08 -10.12 3.97
CA SER A 139 -5.66 -9.59 2.67
C SER A 139 -6.84 -9.53 1.69
N GLY A 140 -6.77 -8.63 0.71
CA GLY A 140 -7.68 -8.53 -0.43
C GLY A 140 -7.35 -9.45 -1.58
#